data_AF-A0A7C0UH98-F1
#
_entry.id   AF-A0A7C0UH98-F1
#
_cell.length_a   1.000
_cell.length_b   1.000
_cell.length_c   1.000
_cell.angle_alpha   90.00
_cell.angle_beta   90.00
_cell.angle_gamma   90.00
#
_symmetry.space_group_name_H-M   'P 1'
#
loop_
_entity.id
_entity.type
_entity.pdbx_description
1 polymer ?
#
loop_
_entity_poly.entity_id
_entity_poly.type
_entity_poly.pdbx_seq_one_letter_code
_entity_poly.pdbx_strand_id
1 'polypeptide(L)' 'MARSKPLGKKLRLISAYRSNRATPVWVIVKTMRKFRRRPKPRHWRRSRLKA' A
#
# COMPACT_ATOMS: atom_id res chain seq x y z
N MET A 1 21.92 0.83 3.25
CA MET A 1 21.64 2.27 3.47
C MET A 1 20.16 2.60 3.29
N ALA A 2 19.44 2.88 4.39
CA ALA A 2 18.04 3.32 4.34
C ALA A 2 17.88 4.85 4.24
N ARG A 3 18.91 5.59 4.67
CA ARG A 3 18.94 7.04 4.88
C ARG A 3 19.11 7.86 3.60
N SER A 4 20.18 7.61 2.83
CA SER A 4 20.38 8.28 1.53
C SER A 4 19.81 7.43 0.41
N LYS A 5 18.67 7.84 -0.15
CA LYS A 5 18.01 7.21 -1.29
C LYS A 5 17.82 8.25 -2.38
N PRO A 6 18.07 7.90 -3.67
CA PRO A 6 17.78 8.80 -4.77
C PRO A 6 16.29 9.13 -4.81
N LEU A 7 15.95 10.29 -5.35
CA LEU A 7 14.58 10.81 -5.36
C LEU A 7 13.59 9.81 -6.01
N GLY A 8 13.96 9.20 -7.14
CA GLY A 8 13.10 8.21 -7.81
C GLY A 8 12.76 7.00 -6.92
N LYS A 9 13.72 6.54 -6.12
CA LYS A 9 13.49 5.46 -5.14
C LYS A 9 12.59 5.93 -4.01
N LYS A 10 12.75 7.17 -3.51
CA LYS A 10 11.87 7.74 -2.48
C LYS A 10 10.41 7.80 -2.96
N LEU A 11 10.16 8.29 -4.18
CA LEU A 11 8.81 8.38 -4.73
C LEU A 11 8.13 7.01 -4.87
N ARG A 12 8.86 5.99 -5.38
CA ARG A 12 8.36 4.61 -5.46
C ARG A 12 8.01 4.04 -4.09
N LEU A 13 8.85 4.29 -3.08
CA LEU A 13 8.59 3.85 -1.70
C LEU A 13 7.38 4.55 -1.09
N ILE A 14 7.22 5.86 -1.31
CA ILE A 14 6.06 6.62 -0.84
C ILE A 14 4.77 6.10 -1.49
N SER A 15 4.79 5.84 -2.80
CA SER A 15 3.65 5.24 -3.51
C SER A 15 3.29 3.85 -2.96
N ALA A 16 4.30 3.01 -2.72
CA ALA A 16 4.13 1.69 -2.11
C ALA A 16 3.68 1.74 -0.63
N TYR A 17 3.89 2.86 0.06
CA TYR A 17 3.36 3.11 1.39
C TYR A 17 1.91 3.59 1.34
N ARG A 18 1.61 4.57 0.47
CA ARG A 18 0.25 5.14 0.30
C ARG A 18 -0.76 4.10 -0.17
N SER A 19 -0.36 3.19 -1.05
CA SER A 19 -1.20 2.06 -1.50
C SER A 19 -1.44 1.01 -0.42
N ASN A 20 -0.68 1.02 0.68
CA ASN A 20 -0.77 0.03 1.76
C ASN A 20 -1.86 0.34 2.82
N ARG A 21 -2.95 1.04 2.47
CA ARG A 21 -4.02 1.46 3.40
C ARG A 21 -5.24 0.54 3.35
N ALA A 22 -6.03 0.46 4.43
CA ALA A 22 -7.28 -0.30 4.43
C ALA A 22 -8.30 0.29 3.45
N THR A 23 -9.26 -0.52 3.00
CA THR A 23 -10.38 -0.04 2.19
C THR A 23 -11.18 1.00 2.98
N PRO A 24 -11.45 2.20 2.44
CA PRO A 24 -12.23 3.21 3.15
C PRO A 24 -13.65 2.72 3.45
N VAL A 25 -14.17 3.10 4.62
CA VAL A 25 -15.49 2.67 5.11
C VAL A 25 -16.61 3.02 4.14
N TRP A 26 -16.57 4.23 3.56
CA TRP A 26 -17.59 4.67 2.60
C TRP A 26 -17.66 3.79 1.34
N VAL A 27 -16.54 3.19 0.91
CA VAL A 27 -16.51 2.26 -0.23
C VAL A 27 -17.23 0.95 0.14
N ILE A 28 -17.02 0.47 1.37
CA ILE A 28 -17.66 -0.74 1.87
C ILE A 28 -19.18 -0.53 1.93
N VAL A 29 -19.63 0.62 2.43
CA VAL A 29 -21.05 0.98 2.48
C VAL A 29 -21.63 1.10 1.08
N LYS A 30 -20.97 1.86 0.19
CA LYS A 30 -21.41 2.06 -1.21
C LYS A 30 -21.52 0.74 -1.99
N THR A 31 -20.65 -0.21 -1.71
CA THR A 31 -20.63 -1.51 -2.41
C THR A 31 -21.44 -2.59 -1.70
N MET A 32 -22.23 -2.25 -0.68
CA MET A 32 -23.00 -3.23 0.11
C MET A 32 -22.12 -4.40 0.59
N ARG A 33 -20.92 -4.07 1.09
CA ARG A 33 -19.92 -5.03 1.57
C ARG A 33 -19.42 -6.04 0.52
N LYS A 34 -19.58 -5.77 -0.77
CA LYS A 34 -18.93 -6.56 -1.85
C LYS A 34 -17.42 -6.35 -1.87
N PHE A 35 -16.95 -5.12 -1.63
CA PHE A 35 -15.52 -4.81 -1.60
C PHE A 35 -15.02 -4.60 -0.17
N ARG A 36 -14.67 -5.69 0.54
CA ARG A 36 -14.21 -5.64 1.95
C ARG A 36 -12.70 -5.50 2.11
N ARG A 37 -11.94 -6.24 1.31
CA ARG A 37 -10.48 -6.30 1.37
C ARG A 37 -9.90 -5.87 0.04
N ARG A 38 -8.88 -5.02 0.08
CA ARG A 38 -8.16 -4.65 -1.14
C ARG A 38 -7.32 -5.84 -1.64
N PRO A 39 -7.09 -5.97 -2.95
CA PRO A 39 -6.46 -7.14 -3.55
C PRO A 39 -4.95 -7.27 -3.32
N LYS A 40 -4.24 -6.18 -2.95
CA LYS A 40 -2.78 -6.19 -2.76
C LYS A 40 -2.38 -5.72 -1.34
N PRO A 41 -2.71 -6.47 -0.27
CA PRO A 41 -2.18 -6.24 1.06
C PRO A 41 -0.66 -6.48 1.07
N ARG A 42 0.11 -5.63 1.76
CA ARG A 42 1.57 -5.81 1.88
C ARG A 42 1.99 -5.74 3.33
N HIS A 43 2.72 -6.76 3.77
CA HIS A 43 3.32 -6.81 5.10
C HIS A 43 4.83 -6.89 4.99
N TRP A 44 5.56 -6.09 5.78
CA TRP A 44 7.01 -5.96 5.68
C TRP A 44 7.77 -7.26 5.93
N ARG A 45 7.22 -8.17 6.75
CA ARG A 45 7.80 -9.51 6.99
C ARG A 45 7.49 -10.53 5.90
N ARG A 46 6.33 -10.42 5.23
CA ARG A 46 5.83 -11.45 4.31
C ARG A 46 6.16 -11.15 2.85
N SER A 47 6.24 -9.88 2.48
CA SER A 47 6.48 -9.48 1.09
C SER A 47 7.48 -8.33 1.04
N ARG A 48 8.65 -8.60 0.45
CA ARG A 48 9.70 -7.60 0.24
C ARG A 48 9.40 -6.80 -1.03
N LEU A 49 9.65 -5.50 -0.97
CA LEU A 49 9.61 -4.64 -2.16
C LEU A 49 10.85 -4.95 -3.00
N LYS A 50 10.66 -5.38 -4.25
CA LYS A 50 11.75 -5.40 -5.23
C LYS A 50 12.06 -3.94 -5.58
N ALA A 51 13.28 -3.52 -5.28
CA ALA A 51 13.75 -2.14 -5.44
C ALA A 51 14.30 -1.93 -6.85
#